data_AF-A0A2D5TJ77-F1
#
_entry.id   AF-A0A2D5TJ77-F1
#
_cell.length_a   1.000
_cell.length_b   1.000
_cell.length_c   1.000
_cell.angle_alpha   90.00
_cell.angle_beta   90.00
_cell.angle_gamma   90.00
#
_symmetry.space_group_name_H-M   'P 1'
#
loop_
_entity.id
_entity.type
_entity.pdbx_description
1 polymer ?
#
loop_
_entity_poly.entity_id
_entity_poly.type
_entity_poly.pdbx_seq_one_letter_code
_entity_poly.pdbx_strand_id
1 'polypeptide(L)'
;MAFNTNQVVLDGFTQHDFAFTMFLKAGHGLTDDELIGRAVTLDTTADATVEVAGDGDAVYGRIFQVEDRSQEGVVTVTVETRFRKRLKKASGTTMARGDTAVGAGDGLVKSAAAADAAKNVVLSVASEYVIVEQ
;
A
#
# COMPACT_ATOMS: atom_id res chain seq x y z
N MET A 1 -19.08 -10.51 0.27
CA MET A 1 -19.45 -9.11 -0.11
C MET A 1 -20.66 -9.18 -1.02
N ALA A 2 -21.76 -8.52 -0.68
CA ALA A 2 -22.92 -8.43 -1.56
C ALA A 2 -22.56 -7.51 -2.74
N PHE A 3 -22.51 -8.05 -3.95
CA PHE A 3 -22.30 -7.26 -5.16
C PHE A 3 -23.61 -6.56 -5.51
N ASN A 4 -23.61 -5.24 -5.46
CA ASN A 4 -24.75 -4.46 -5.94
C ASN A 4 -24.64 -4.39 -7.47
N THR A 5 -25.59 -5.01 -8.18
CA THR A 5 -25.52 -5.24 -9.63
C THR A 5 -25.42 -3.97 -10.48
N ASN A 6 -25.73 -2.81 -9.89
CA ASN A 6 -25.64 -1.49 -10.54
C ASN A 6 -24.41 -0.66 -10.13
N GLN A 7 -23.50 -1.19 -9.32
CA GLN A 7 -22.29 -0.47 -8.89
C GLN A 7 -21.05 -0.93 -9.64
N VAL A 8 -20.25 0.04 -10.06
CA VAL A 8 -18.93 -0.22 -10.64
C VAL A 8 -18.03 -0.81 -9.54
N VAL A 9 -17.42 -1.96 -9.84
CA VAL A 9 -16.43 -2.57 -8.96
C VAL A 9 -15.13 -1.77 -9.06
N LEU A 10 -14.82 -1.01 -8.01
CA LEU A 10 -13.63 -0.16 -7.95
C LEU A 10 -12.43 -0.84 -7.29
N ASP A 11 -12.64 -1.99 -6.66
CA ASP A 11 -11.67 -2.74 -5.86
C ASP A 11 -11.98 -4.24 -5.96
N GLY A 12 -10.96 -5.09 -5.88
CA GLY A 12 -11.13 -6.55 -5.93
C GLY A 12 -10.34 -7.25 -7.04
N PHE A 13 -9.79 -6.53 -8.02
CA PHE A 13 -8.95 -7.12 -9.08
C PHE A 13 -7.47 -7.10 -8.73
N THR A 14 -6.86 -8.27 -8.58
CA THR A 14 -5.40 -8.40 -8.42
C THR A 14 -4.78 -8.58 -9.81
N GLN A 15 -3.76 -7.78 -10.09
CA GLN A 15 -2.99 -7.87 -11.33
C GLN A 15 -1.74 -8.69 -11.06
N HIS A 16 -1.83 -10.00 -11.28
CA HIS A 16 -0.75 -10.94 -10.93
C HIS A 16 0.57 -10.62 -11.64
N ASP A 17 0.53 -10.01 -12.83
CA ASP A 17 1.71 -9.59 -13.59
C ASP A 17 2.54 -8.50 -12.87
N PHE A 18 1.95 -7.81 -11.88
CA PHE A 18 2.59 -6.75 -11.10
C PHE A 18 2.78 -7.13 -9.63
N ALA A 19 2.62 -8.40 -9.28
CA ALA A 19 2.85 -8.94 -7.94
C ALA A 19 4.23 -9.60 -7.89
N PHE A 20 5.15 -9.02 -7.12
CA PHE A 20 6.53 -9.50 -7.00
C PHE A 20 6.87 -9.81 -5.54
N THR A 21 7.61 -10.89 -5.33
CA THR A 21 8.16 -11.22 -4.01
C THR A 21 9.41 -10.39 -3.75
N MET A 22 9.44 -9.70 -2.61
CA MET A 22 10.52 -8.83 -2.17
C MET A 22 10.85 -9.10 -0.71
N PHE A 23 12.05 -8.73 -0.27
CA PHE A 23 12.41 -8.75 1.15
C PHE A 23 11.73 -7.60 1.88
N LEU A 24 11.30 -7.83 3.12
CA LEU A 24 10.81 -6.77 4.00
C LEU A 24 11.91 -6.39 4.99
N LYS A 25 12.21 -5.09 5.05
CA LYS A 25 13.15 -4.53 6.03
C LYS A 25 12.67 -4.82 7.45
N ALA A 26 13.55 -5.36 8.29
CA ALA A 26 13.25 -5.64 9.69
C ALA A 26 12.97 -4.35 10.50
N GLY A 27 12.34 -4.50 11.67
CA GLY A 27 12.13 -3.40 12.61
C GLY A 27 10.89 -2.53 12.35
N HIS A 28 9.94 -3.00 11.53
CA HIS A 28 8.69 -2.29 11.24
C HIS A 28 7.67 -2.29 12.40
N GLY A 29 7.83 -3.13 13.43
CA GLY A 29 7.00 -3.12 14.64
C GLY A 29 5.53 -3.55 14.44
N LEU A 30 5.17 -4.07 13.26
CA LEU A 30 3.83 -4.56 12.91
C LEU A 30 3.81 -6.09 12.87
N THR A 31 2.66 -6.70 13.14
CA THR A 31 2.43 -8.14 12.90
C THR A 31 2.16 -8.44 11.42
N ASP A 32 2.29 -9.71 11.01
CA ASP A 32 2.03 -10.15 9.63
C ASP A 32 0.63 -9.77 9.14
N ASP A 33 -0.39 -9.95 9.99
CA ASP A 33 -1.78 -9.59 9.67
C ASP A 33 -1.95 -8.07 9.51
N GLU A 34 -1.18 -7.27 10.24
CA GLU A 34 -1.24 -5.82 10.15
C GLU A 34 -0.53 -5.26 8.92
N LEU A 35 0.48 -5.98 8.41
CA LEU A 35 1.22 -5.64 7.20
C LEU A 35 0.36 -5.78 5.94
N ILE A 36 -0.58 -6.71 5.91
CA ILE A 36 -1.44 -6.92 4.73
C ILE A 36 -2.25 -5.66 4.42
N GLY A 37 -2.09 -5.15 3.21
CA GLY A 37 -2.71 -3.92 2.73
C GLY A 37 -2.05 -2.61 3.16
N ARG A 38 -0.86 -2.67 3.78
CA ARG A 38 -0.02 -1.50 4.03
C ARG A 38 0.70 -1.05 2.76
N ALA A 39 0.93 0.25 2.70
CA ALA A 39 1.78 0.85 1.69
C ALA A 39 3.26 0.59 2.02
N VAL A 40 4.06 0.35 0.98
CA VAL A 40 5.51 0.19 1.09
C VAL A 40 6.23 1.20 0.21
N THR A 41 7.46 1.53 0.59
CA THR A 41 8.43 2.24 -0.23
C THR A 41 9.61 1.31 -0.54
N LEU A 42 10.38 1.66 -1.56
CA LEU A 42 11.58 0.91 -1.94
C LEU A 42 12.73 1.27 -0.97
N ASP A 43 13.35 0.26 -0.36
CA ASP A 43 14.58 0.48 0.39
C ASP A 43 15.73 0.62 -0.61
N THR A 44 16.38 1.79 -0.62
CA THR A 44 17.50 2.08 -1.53
C THR A 44 18.84 1.59 -1.01
N THR A 45 18.88 1.00 0.18
CA THR A 45 20.10 0.53 0.85
C THR A 45 20.36 -0.97 0.66
N ALA A 46 19.39 -1.72 0.15
CA ALA A 46 19.49 -3.17 -0.06
C ALA A 46 18.76 -3.61 -1.35
N ASP A 47 19.28 -4.65 -1.99
CA ASP A 47 18.69 -5.19 -3.22
C ASP A 47 17.34 -5.85 -2.95
N ALA A 48 16.38 -5.63 -3.86
CA ALA A 48 15.04 -6.24 -3.85
C ALA A 48 14.33 -6.15 -2.49
N THR A 49 14.55 -5.06 -1.75
CA THR A 49 14.04 -4.85 -0.40
C THR A 49 13.06 -3.69 -0.38
N VAL A 50 11.95 -3.88 0.34
CA VAL A 50 10.95 -2.86 0.63
C VAL A 50 10.89 -2.59 2.12
N GLU A 51 10.45 -1.39 2.46
CA GLU A 51 10.14 -1.01 3.83
C GLU A 51 8.72 -0.46 3.93
N VAL A 52 8.13 -0.57 5.13
CA VAL A 52 6.81 -0.01 5.41
C VAL A 52 6.89 1.51 5.23
N ALA A 53 5.98 2.09 4.44
CA ALA A 53 6.07 3.49 4.08
C ALA A 53 6.01 4.40 5.32
N GLY A 54 7.03 5.25 5.48
CA GLY A 54 7.13 6.28 6.49
C GLY A 54 6.32 7.52 6.16
N ASP A 55 6.40 8.56 7.00
CA ASP A 55 5.67 9.80 6.77
C ASP A 55 6.27 10.59 5.60
N GLY A 56 5.46 10.88 4.58
CA GLY A 56 5.85 11.61 3.39
C GLY A 56 6.47 10.76 2.27
N ASP A 57 6.70 9.46 2.52
CA ASP A 57 7.32 8.58 1.54
C ASP A 57 6.42 8.34 0.32
N ALA A 58 7.05 8.16 -0.83
CA ALA A 58 6.34 7.76 -2.03
C ALA A 58 5.85 6.31 -1.88
N VAL A 59 4.59 6.07 -2.22
CA VAL A 59 4.04 4.71 -2.27
C VAL A 59 4.61 4.01 -3.50
N TYR A 60 5.44 2.98 -3.28
CA TYR A 60 5.95 2.12 -4.33
C TYR A 60 4.97 0.98 -4.66
N GLY A 61 4.30 0.44 -3.64
CA GLY A 61 3.38 -0.67 -3.80
C GLY A 61 2.57 -0.96 -2.55
N ARG A 62 1.82 -2.05 -2.59
CA ARG A 62 0.98 -2.56 -1.50
C ARG A 62 1.34 -4.00 -1.15
N ILE A 63 1.42 -4.32 0.13
CA ILE A 63 1.62 -5.71 0.59
C ILE A 63 0.33 -6.50 0.37
N PHE A 64 0.41 -7.53 -0.47
CA PHE A 64 -0.68 -8.46 -0.72
C PHE A 64 -0.66 -9.63 0.26
N GLN A 65 0.52 -10.21 0.48
CA GLN A 65 0.72 -11.36 1.34
C GLN A 65 2.09 -11.27 2.01
N VAL A 66 2.17 -11.76 3.24
CA VAL A 66 3.41 -11.91 3.99
C VAL A 66 3.75 -13.39 4.04
N GLU A 67 5.03 -13.70 3.85
CA GLU A 67 5.60 -14.99 4.14
C GLU A 67 6.71 -14.78 5.17
N ASP A 68 6.39 -15.10 6.43
CA ASP A 68 7.32 -15.02 7.52
C ASP A 68 8.21 -16.27 7.56
N ARG A 69 9.50 -16.08 7.27
CA ARG A 69 10.56 -17.07 7.49
C ARG A 69 11.52 -16.55 8.56
N SER A 70 10.99 -15.94 9.62
CA SER A 70 11.75 -15.41 10.75
C SER A 70 12.71 -16.44 11.38
N GLN A 71 12.38 -17.73 11.33
CA GLN A 71 13.28 -18.81 11.74
C GLN A 71 14.55 -18.92 10.88
N GLU A 72 14.47 -18.51 9.62
CA GLU A 72 15.59 -18.40 8.66
C GLU A 72 16.19 -16.98 8.64
N GLY A 73 15.69 -16.08 9.48
CA GLY A 73 16.14 -14.69 9.60
C GLY A 73 15.62 -13.75 8.51
N VAL A 74 14.61 -14.16 7.73
CA VAL A 74 14.13 -13.42 6.56
C VAL A 74 12.60 -13.30 6.59
N VAL A 75 12.08 -12.09 6.39
CA VAL A 75 10.66 -11.86 6.09
C VAL A 75 10.53 -11.47 4.64
N THR A 76 9.68 -12.18 3.90
CA THR A 76 9.40 -11.88 2.49
C THR A 76 7.95 -11.45 2.33
N VAL A 77 7.70 -10.54 1.40
CA VAL A 77 6.36 -10.03 1.12
C VAL A 77 6.09 -10.06 -0.38
N THR A 78 4.85 -10.35 -0.74
CA THR A 78 4.37 -10.14 -2.11
C THR A 78 3.84 -8.73 -2.21
N VAL A 79 4.47 -7.92 -3.06
CA VAL A 79 4.14 -6.51 -3.29
C VAL A 79 3.45 -6.35 -4.64
N GLU A 80 2.24 -5.81 -4.62
CA GLU A 80 1.54 -5.33 -5.81
C GLU A 80 2.09 -3.93 -6.15
N THR A 81 2.87 -3.82 -7.23
CA THR A 81 3.49 -2.55 -7.69
C THR A 81 2.53 -1.70 -8.53
N ARG A 82 1.54 -2.35 -9.14
CA ARG A 82 0.37 -1.71 -9.74
C ARG A 82 -0.87 -2.34 -9.16
N PHE A 83 -1.76 -1.50 -8.67
CA PHE A 83 -2.96 -1.95 -8.01
C PHE A 83 -4.06 -0.92 -8.12
N ARG A 84 -5.29 -1.41 -7.96
CA ARG A 84 -6.48 -0.59 -7.75
C ARG A 84 -7.23 -1.15 -6.56
N LYS A 85 -6.67 -0.92 -5.37
CA LYS A 85 -7.02 -1.59 -4.12
C LYS A 85 -7.06 -0.61 -2.96
N ARG A 86 -7.61 -1.06 -1.84
CA ARG A 86 -7.66 -0.29 -0.61
C ARG A 86 -6.28 -0.14 0.03
N LEU A 87 -5.94 1.09 0.38
CA LEU A 87 -4.88 1.43 1.32
C LEU A 87 -5.50 2.03 2.59
N LYS A 88 -4.97 1.62 3.74
CA LYS A 88 -5.42 2.15 5.04
C LYS A 88 -4.99 3.60 5.18
N LYS A 89 -5.94 4.46 5.53
CA LYS A 89 -5.71 5.89 5.71
C LYS A 89 -5.34 6.17 7.17
N ALA A 90 -4.42 7.10 7.42
CA ALA A 90 -4.16 7.57 8.77
C ALA A 90 -5.38 8.28 9.37
N SER A 91 -5.66 8.04 10.66
CA SER A 91 -6.78 8.66 11.36
C SER A 91 -6.62 10.18 11.41
N GLY A 92 -7.74 10.91 11.35
CA GLY A 92 -7.73 12.37 11.36
C GLY A 92 -7.23 13.05 10.08
N THR A 93 -6.75 12.29 9.08
CA THR A 93 -6.34 12.86 7.80
C THR A 93 -7.53 13.03 6.84
N THR A 94 -7.52 14.13 6.11
CA THR A 94 -8.46 14.40 5.03
C THR A 94 -7.78 14.05 3.69
N MET A 95 -8.51 13.33 2.85
CA MET A 95 -8.08 12.96 1.50
C MET A 95 -9.26 13.17 0.56
N ALA A 96 -9.00 13.66 -0.64
CA ALA A 96 -9.98 13.84 -1.69
C ALA A 96 -9.68 12.95 -2.90
N ARG A 97 -10.69 12.77 -3.75
CA ARG A 97 -10.50 12.12 -5.05
C ARG A 97 -9.65 13.02 -5.94
N GLY A 98 -8.70 12.45 -6.66
CA GLY A 98 -7.71 13.18 -7.46
C GLY A 98 -6.42 13.54 -6.71
N ASP A 99 -6.38 13.33 -5.38
CA ASP A 99 -5.15 13.49 -4.61
C ASP A 99 -4.12 12.40 -4.94
N THR A 100 -2.87 12.68 -4.61
CA THR A 100 -1.80 11.68 -4.58
C THR A 100 -1.62 11.18 -3.15
N ALA A 101 -1.58 9.86 -2.99
CA ALA A 101 -1.33 9.21 -1.73
C ALA A 101 0.17 9.09 -1.45
N VAL A 102 0.59 9.54 -0.28
CA VAL A 102 1.94 9.35 0.28
C VAL A 102 1.82 8.67 1.64
N GLY A 103 2.92 8.09 2.11
CA GLY A 103 2.98 7.48 3.42
C GLY A 103 2.68 8.47 4.55
N ALA A 104 2.06 7.96 5.61
CA ALA A 104 1.71 8.70 6.83
C ALA A 104 2.36 8.09 8.08
N GLY A 105 3.37 7.22 7.89
CA GLY A 105 3.91 6.33 8.92
C GLY A 105 3.15 5.01 9.02
N ASP A 106 3.84 3.97 9.49
CA ASP A 106 3.31 2.61 9.69
C ASP A 106 2.54 2.05 8.47
N GLY A 107 2.93 2.46 7.26
CA GLY A 107 2.33 2.02 6.01
C GLY A 107 0.88 2.48 5.82
N LEU A 108 0.45 3.47 6.61
CA LEU A 108 -0.77 4.24 6.39
C LEU A 108 -0.53 5.29 5.31
N VAL A 109 -1.60 5.81 4.73
CA VAL A 109 -1.51 6.89 3.74
C VAL A 109 -2.21 8.17 4.16
N LYS A 110 -1.71 9.28 3.64
CA LYS A 110 -2.29 10.64 3.70
C LYS A 110 -2.20 11.31 2.32
N SER A 111 -2.82 12.48 2.18
CA SER A 111 -2.70 13.29 0.97
C SER A 111 -1.32 13.96 0.90
N ALA A 112 -0.71 13.96 -0.29
CA ALA A 112 0.51 14.71 -0.57
C ALA A 112 0.25 16.22 -0.53
N ALA A 113 1.29 17.01 -0.27
CA ALA A 113 1.17 18.48 -0.31
C ALA A 113 0.86 19.02 -1.72
N ALA A 114 1.27 18.29 -2.76
CA ALA A 114 0.97 18.57 -4.16
C ALA A 114 0.57 17.27 -4.85
N ALA A 115 -0.52 17.33 -5.64
CA ALA A 115 -0.96 16.19 -6.43
C ALA A 115 -0.03 15.95 -7.63
N ASP A 116 0.27 14.69 -7.87
CA ASP A 116 1.07 14.15 -8.97
C ASP A 116 0.45 12.83 -9.46
N ALA A 117 -0.48 12.96 -10.40
CA ALA A 117 -1.21 11.83 -10.97
C ALA A 117 -0.31 10.87 -11.79
N ALA A 118 0.95 11.24 -12.08
CA ALA A 118 1.89 10.35 -12.74
C ALA A 118 2.45 9.28 -11.78
N LYS A 119 2.33 9.49 -10.46
CA LYS A 119 2.73 8.52 -9.44
C LYS A 119 1.59 7.62 -9.04
N ASN A 120 0.50 8.22 -8.54
CA ASN A 120 -0.72 7.53 -8.17
C ASN A 120 -1.87 8.54 -8.03
N VAL A 121 -3.10 8.04 -8.04
CA VAL A 121 -4.31 8.85 -7.89
C VAL A 121 -5.34 8.18 -6.98
N VAL A 122 -5.93 8.96 -6.08
CA VAL A 122 -7.04 8.53 -5.23
C VAL A 122 -8.33 8.56 -6.04
N LEU A 123 -8.96 7.40 -6.21
CA LEU A 123 -10.21 7.24 -6.96
C LEU A 123 -11.45 7.28 -6.07
N SER A 124 -11.33 6.79 -4.84
CA SER A 124 -12.43 6.73 -3.87
C SER A 124 -11.92 6.91 -2.45
N VAL A 125 -12.75 7.53 -1.61
CA VAL A 125 -12.44 7.85 -0.23
C VAL A 125 -13.53 7.28 0.67
N ALA A 126 -13.13 6.50 1.66
CA ALA A 126 -13.96 6.05 2.78
C ALA A 126 -13.40 6.62 4.10
N SER A 127 -14.07 6.31 5.22
CA SER A 127 -13.64 6.78 6.54
C SER A 127 -12.23 6.29 6.91
N GLU A 128 -11.95 5.00 6.66
CA GLU A 128 -10.72 4.32 7.12
C GLU A 128 -9.76 3.93 5.99
N TYR A 129 -10.19 4.02 4.73
CA TYR A 129 -9.38 3.63 3.59
C TYR A 129 -9.63 4.52 2.38
N VAL A 130 -8.68 4.49 1.46
CA VAL A 130 -8.79 5.07 0.11
C VAL A 130 -8.53 3.98 -0.92
N ILE A 131 -9.15 4.09 -2.09
CA ILE A 131 -8.80 3.27 -3.24
C ILE A 131 -7.87 4.11 -4.12
N VAL A 132 -6.65 3.60 -4.31
CA VAL A 132 -5.59 4.26 -5.07
C VAL A 132 -5.31 3.45 -6.34
N GLU A 133 -5.06 4.15 -7.43
CA GLU A 133 -4.59 3.60 -8.71
C GLU A 133 -3.16 4.08 -8.99
N GLN A 134 -2.31 3.16 -9.43
CA GLN A 134 -0.87 3.33 -9.71
C GLN A 134 -0.48 2.57 -10.99
#